data_AF-A0A840GVS4-F1
#
_entry.id   AF-A0A840GVS4-F1
#
_cell.length_a   1.000
_cell.length_b   1.000
_cell.length_c   1.000
_cell.angle_alpha   90.00
_cell.angle_beta   90.00
_cell.angle_gamma   90.00
#
_symmetry.space_group_name_H-M   'P 1'
#
loop_
_entity.id
_entity.type
_entity.pdbx_description
1 polymer ?
#
loop_
_entity_poly.entity_id
_entity_poly.type
_entity_poly.pdbx_seq_one_letter_code
_entity_poly.pdbx_strand_id
1 'polypeptide(L)'
;MALASIERPDLLTVADAKALSVARMTDLFKTQINPGQLQFMKLLGVHKVKIDRAEGMYYYGHDGRRILDFFGGFGSLALGHNHPRIFAARNKFQDERRHEIAIAYMSQYAAVLAHNLAACSPTTSAWCSSAPRVLRPWKLR
;
A
#
# COMPACT_ATOMS: atom_id res chain seq x y z
N MET A 1 25.45 -37.63 -5.21
CA MET A 1 25.07 -36.92 -3.97
C MET A 1 23.64 -36.44 -4.11
N ALA A 2 22.71 -37.00 -3.35
CA ALA A 2 21.33 -36.48 -3.30
C ALA A 2 21.33 -35.16 -2.53
N LEU A 3 20.75 -34.10 -3.10
CA LEU A 3 20.53 -32.84 -2.39
C LEU A 3 19.58 -33.12 -1.22
N ALA A 4 20.00 -32.78 0.00
CA ALA A 4 19.13 -32.84 1.17
C ALA A 4 17.87 -31.98 0.92
N SER A 5 16.70 -32.53 1.19
CA SER A 5 15.44 -31.79 1.06
C SER A 5 15.44 -30.62 2.03
N ILE A 6 15.33 -29.40 1.52
CA ILE A 6 15.19 -28.20 2.34
C ILE A 6 13.81 -28.25 3.00
N GLU A 7 13.79 -28.40 4.33
CA GLU A 7 12.57 -28.29 5.12
C GLU A 7 12.07 -26.85 5.05
N ARG A 8 10.89 -26.65 4.46
CA ARG A 8 10.30 -25.32 4.29
C ARG A 8 9.44 -24.99 5.50
N PRO A 9 9.51 -23.76 6.03
CA PRO A 9 8.62 -23.34 7.10
C PRO A 9 7.17 -23.36 6.62
N ASP A 10 6.24 -23.62 7.53
CA ASP A 10 4.81 -23.52 7.27
C ASP A 10 4.41 -22.05 7.16
N LEU A 11 4.05 -21.62 5.95
CA LEU A 11 3.74 -20.23 5.62
C LEU A 11 2.23 -20.03 5.53
N LEU A 12 1.74 -19.00 6.21
CA LEU A 12 0.34 -18.59 6.08
C LEU A 12 0.03 -18.14 4.64
N THR A 13 -1.08 -18.62 4.10
CA THR A 13 -1.57 -18.26 2.78
C THR A 13 -2.35 -16.94 2.81
N VAL A 14 -2.67 -16.42 1.61
CA VAL A 14 -3.59 -15.27 1.47
C VAL A 14 -4.99 -15.61 2.03
N ALA A 15 -5.43 -16.86 1.93
CA ALA A 15 -6.69 -17.30 2.50
C ALA A 15 -6.65 -17.27 4.03
N ASP A 16 -5.56 -17.77 4.63
CA ASP A 16 -5.37 -17.74 6.08
C ASP A 16 -5.35 -16.31 6.61
N ALA A 17 -4.64 -15.40 5.92
CA ALA A 17 -4.59 -13.98 6.27
C ALA A 17 -6.00 -13.34 6.33
N LYS A 18 -6.87 -13.65 5.36
CA LYS A 18 -8.26 -13.17 5.34
C LYS A 18 -9.10 -13.78 6.46
N ALA A 19 -8.82 -15.02 6.86
CA ALA A 19 -9.54 -15.72 7.92
C ALA A 19 -9.09 -15.33 9.35
N LEU A 20 -7.99 -14.60 9.52
CA LEU A 20 -7.44 -14.26 10.84
C LEU A 20 -8.47 -13.54 11.73
N SER A 21 -8.52 -13.95 13.00
CA SER A 21 -9.23 -13.23 14.05
C SER A 21 -8.48 -11.97 14.49
N VAL A 22 -9.19 -11.00 15.07
CA VAL A 22 -8.58 -9.79 15.65
C VAL A 22 -7.53 -10.13 16.71
N ALA A 23 -7.79 -11.16 17.53
CA ALA A 23 -6.84 -11.64 18.52
C ALA A 23 -5.54 -12.13 17.87
N ARG A 24 -5.64 -13.01 16.87
CA ARG A 24 -4.45 -13.54 16.19
C ARG A 24 -3.68 -12.45 15.43
N MET A 25 -4.38 -11.51 14.79
CA MET A 25 -3.74 -10.34 14.17
C MET A 25 -2.97 -9.50 15.21
N THR A 26 -3.56 -9.31 16.39
CA THR A 26 -2.91 -8.56 17.48
C THR A 26 -1.64 -9.25 17.96
N ASP A 27 -1.66 -10.57 18.11
CA ASP A 27 -0.48 -11.35 18.52
C ASP A 27 0.64 -11.28 17.48
N LEU A 28 0.30 -11.44 16.21
CA LEU A 28 1.25 -11.32 15.10
C LEU A 28 1.83 -9.90 15.02
N PHE A 29 1.00 -8.86 15.16
CA PHE A 29 1.47 -7.49 15.11
C PHE A 29 2.41 -7.15 16.27
N LYS A 30 2.08 -7.61 17.48
CA LYS A 30 2.92 -7.43 18.67
C LYS A 30 4.28 -8.10 18.52
N THR A 31 4.30 -9.32 17.99
CA THR A 31 5.52 -10.15 17.96
C THR A 31 6.37 -9.93 16.71
N GLN A 32 5.77 -9.59 15.57
CA GLN A 32 6.44 -9.54 14.27
C GLN A 32 6.55 -8.14 13.66
N ILE A 33 5.79 -7.16 14.14
CA ILE A 33 5.77 -5.80 13.54
C ILE A 33 6.33 -4.78 14.52
N ASN A 34 5.52 -4.31 15.47
CA ASN A 34 5.92 -3.25 16.37
C ASN A 34 5.01 -3.18 17.61
N PRO A 35 5.48 -3.60 18.79
CA PRO A 35 4.69 -3.54 20.02
C PRO A 35 4.36 -2.11 20.46
N GLY A 36 5.22 -1.12 20.17
CA GLY A 36 4.98 0.29 20.51
C GLY A 36 3.83 0.88 19.69
N GLN A 37 3.80 0.60 18.38
CA GLN A 37 2.70 1.00 17.51
C GLN A 37 1.37 0.35 17.93
N LEU A 38 1.40 -0.91 18.40
CA LEU A 38 0.21 -1.55 18.94
C LEU A 38 -0.35 -0.82 20.17
N GLN A 39 0.50 -0.30 21.07
CA GLN A 39 0.01 0.47 22.22
C GLN A 39 -0.71 1.75 21.78
N PHE A 40 -0.18 2.45 20.78
CA PHE A 40 -0.87 3.60 20.19
C PHE A 40 -2.23 3.21 19.58
N MET A 41 -2.29 2.10 18.85
CA MET A 41 -3.55 1.57 18.31
C MET A 41 -4.54 1.11 19.40
N LYS A 42 -4.03 0.72 20.57
CA LYS A 42 -4.86 0.42 21.75
C LYS A 42 -5.54 1.66 22.31
N LEU A 43 -4.79 2.76 22.42
CA LEU A 43 -5.31 4.04 22.90
C LEU A 43 -6.48 4.54 22.04
N LEU A 44 -6.37 4.41 20.72
CA LEU A 44 -7.43 4.84 19.79
C LEU A 44 -8.55 3.80 19.59
N GLY A 45 -8.44 2.61 20.20
CA GLY A 45 -9.42 1.52 20.03
C GLY A 45 -9.42 0.84 18.65
N VAL A 46 -8.64 1.33 17.69
CA VAL A 46 -8.65 0.84 16.29
C VAL A 46 -8.12 -0.58 16.13
N HIS A 47 -7.29 -1.06 17.07
CA HIS A 47 -6.81 -2.46 17.10
C HIS A 47 -7.94 -3.51 17.17
N LYS A 48 -9.16 -3.12 17.57
CA LYS A 48 -10.32 -4.02 17.65
C LYS A 48 -11.06 -4.18 16.32
N VAL A 49 -10.74 -3.36 15.33
CA VAL A 49 -11.49 -3.28 14.08
C VAL A 49 -10.76 -4.07 13.00
N LYS A 50 -11.41 -5.13 12.50
CA LYS A 50 -10.99 -5.82 11.28
C LYS A 50 -11.75 -5.23 10.10
N ILE A 51 -11.02 -4.80 9.08
CA ILE A 51 -11.57 -4.20 7.86
C ILE A 51 -11.62 -5.27 6.77
N ASP A 52 -12.77 -5.45 6.14
CA ASP A 52 -12.94 -6.40 5.04
C ASP A 52 -12.77 -5.74 3.67
N ARG A 53 -13.28 -4.50 3.53
CA ARG A 53 -13.11 -3.71 2.31
C ARG A 53 -13.12 -2.21 2.62
N ALA A 54 -12.66 -1.41 1.67
CA ALA A 54 -12.71 0.05 1.72
C ALA A 54 -13.05 0.60 0.33
N GLU A 55 -13.88 1.63 0.27
CA GLU A 55 -14.33 2.23 -0.99
C GLU A 55 -14.74 3.70 -0.77
N GLY A 56 -14.25 4.59 -1.63
CA GLY A 56 -14.47 6.02 -1.49
C GLY A 56 -13.94 6.51 -0.14
N MET A 57 -14.77 7.17 0.65
CA MET A 57 -14.39 7.68 1.97
C MET A 57 -14.66 6.70 3.12
N TYR A 58 -15.02 5.44 2.84
CA TYR A 58 -15.50 4.53 3.88
C TYR A 58 -14.66 3.25 3.97
N TYR A 59 -14.48 2.81 5.22
CA TYR A 59 -14.15 1.42 5.53
C TYR A 59 -15.40 0.63 5.87
N TYR A 60 -15.35 -0.68 5.59
CA TYR A 60 -16.38 -1.65 5.93
C TYR A 60 -15.75 -2.73 6.80
N GLY A 61 -16.16 -2.75 8.07
CA GLY A 61 -15.68 -3.69 9.07
C GLY A 61 -16.31 -5.07 8.93
N HIS A 62 -15.60 -6.07 9.43
CA HIS A 62 -16.09 -7.46 9.49
C HIS A 62 -17.35 -7.62 10.35
N ASP A 63 -17.57 -6.68 11.26
CA ASP A 63 -18.77 -6.58 12.10
C ASP A 63 -19.93 -5.83 11.42
N GLY A 64 -19.82 -5.53 10.12
CA GLY A 64 -20.82 -4.83 9.33
C GLY A 64 -20.81 -3.31 9.50
N ARG A 65 -19.93 -2.74 10.33
CA ARG A 65 -19.87 -1.28 10.50
C ARG A 65 -19.31 -0.59 9.26
N ARG A 66 -19.95 0.52 8.88
CA ARG A 66 -19.43 1.47 7.89
C ARG A 66 -18.79 2.65 8.60
N ILE A 67 -17.49 2.85 8.42
CA ILE A 67 -16.68 3.84 9.14
C ILE A 67 -16.21 4.90 8.15
N LEU A 68 -16.50 6.18 8.41
CA LEU A 68 -16.02 7.31 7.60
C LEU A 68 -14.54 7.60 7.91
N ASP A 69 -13.70 7.65 6.88
CA ASP A 69 -12.26 7.87 6.97
C ASP A 69 -11.92 9.37 6.95
N PHE A 70 -11.67 9.95 8.13
CA PHE A 70 -11.12 11.30 8.28
C PHE A 70 -9.59 11.33 8.39
N PHE A 71 -8.91 10.17 8.42
CA PHE A 71 -7.45 10.12 8.41
C PHE A 71 -6.90 10.31 6.99
N GLY A 72 -7.58 9.77 5.99
CA GLY A 72 -7.24 9.95 4.57
C GLY A 72 -5.82 9.48 4.21
N GLY A 73 -5.27 8.50 4.96
CA GLY A 73 -3.91 7.99 4.74
C GLY A 73 -2.83 9.07 4.85
N PHE A 74 -2.99 10.01 5.79
CA PHE A 74 -2.12 11.18 5.94
C PHE A 74 -2.02 12.00 4.63
N GLY A 75 -3.15 12.13 3.91
CA GLY A 75 -3.26 12.86 2.66
C GLY A 75 -3.03 12.02 1.40
N SER A 76 -2.59 10.76 1.53
CA SER A 76 -2.33 9.88 0.38
C SER A 76 -3.61 9.39 -0.31
N LEU A 77 -4.75 9.46 0.37
CA LEU A 77 -6.04 8.97 -0.13
C LEU A 77 -6.97 10.11 -0.55
N ALA A 78 -6.43 11.14 -1.21
CA ALA A 78 -7.20 12.30 -1.67
C ALA A 78 -8.39 11.93 -2.61
N LEU A 79 -8.28 10.80 -3.33
CA LEU A 79 -9.35 10.28 -4.20
C LEU A 79 -10.18 9.17 -3.55
N GLY A 80 -9.97 8.93 -2.25
CA GLY A 80 -10.59 7.82 -1.52
C GLY A 80 -9.98 6.45 -1.83
N HIS A 81 -10.50 5.44 -1.14
CA HIS A 81 -10.14 4.03 -1.31
C HIS A 81 -10.68 3.49 -2.63
N ASN A 82 -9.86 2.75 -3.37
CA ASN A 82 -10.26 1.99 -4.56
C ASN A 82 -11.05 2.78 -5.61
N HIS A 83 -10.65 4.02 -5.89
CA HIS A 83 -11.31 4.86 -6.90
C HIS A 83 -11.49 4.11 -8.24
N PRO A 84 -12.71 4.06 -8.83
CA PRO A 84 -13.03 3.17 -9.95
C PRO A 84 -12.07 3.28 -11.14
N ARG A 85 -11.68 4.51 -11.49
CA ARG A 85 -10.73 4.78 -12.58
C ARG A 85 -9.33 4.21 -12.31
N ILE A 86 -8.84 4.27 -11.07
CA ILE A 86 -7.52 3.75 -10.70
C ILE A 86 -7.56 2.22 -10.66
N PHE A 87 -8.62 1.66 -10.09
CA PHE A 87 -8.83 0.22 -10.04
C PHE A 87 -8.88 -0.40 -11.45
N ALA A 88 -9.66 0.21 -12.36
CA ALA A 88 -9.73 -0.24 -13.75
C ALA A 88 -8.37 -0.18 -14.47
N ALA A 89 -7.60 0.89 -14.27
CA ALA A 89 -6.26 1.03 -14.87
C ALA A 89 -5.28 -0.04 -14.35
N ARG A 90 -5.33 -0.36 -13.04
CA ARG A 90 -4.50 -1.41 -12.44
C ARG A 90 -4.85 -2.79 -12.96
N ASN A 91 -6.14 -3.13 -13.05
CA ASN A 91 -6.58 -4.42 -13.57
C ASN A 91 -6.14 -4.60 -15.03
N LYS A 92 -6.39 -3.59 -15.88
CA LYS A 92 -5.96 -3.63 -17.29
C LYS A 92 -4.45 -3.81 -17.43
N PHE A 93 -3.65 -3.14 -16.60
CA PHE A 93 -2.19 -3.31 -16.61
C PHE A 93 -1.76 -4.75 -16.29
N GLN A 94 -2.42 -5.39 -15.33
CA GLN A 94 -2.17 -6.79 -14.95
C GLN A 94 -2.65 -7.76 -16.04
N ASP A 95 -3.82 -7.53 -16.62
CA ASP A 95 -4.39 -8.34 -17.71
C ASP A 95 -3.47 -8.33 -18.95
N GLU A 96 -2.83 -7.19 -19.23
CA GLU A 96 -1.84 -7.03 -20.30
C GLU A 96 -0.47 -7.65 -19.98
N ARG A 97 -0.27 -8.19 -18.77
CA ARG A 97 1.00 -8.79 -18.28
C ARG A 97 2.21 -7.88 -18.48
N ARG A 98 2.04 -6.59 -18.17
CA ARG A 98 3.12 -5.60 -18.27
C ARG A 98 4.17 -5.83 -17.18
N HIS A 99 5.42 -5.50 -17.48
CA HIS A 99 6.50 -5.60 -16.51
C HIS A 99 6.37 -4.49 -15.45
N GLU A 100 6.46 -4.84 -14.17
CA GLU A 100 6.26 -3.90 -13.06
C GLU A 100 7.55 -3.13 -12.72
N ILE A 101 8.65 -3.85 -12.45
CA ILE A 101 9.92 -3.28 -12.02
C ILE A 101 11.02 -3.80 -12.94
N ALA A 102 11.55 -2.92 -13.79
CA ALA A 102 12.74 -3.20 -14.59
C ALA A 102 13.56 -1.93 -14.76
N ILE A 103 14.68 -1.83 -14.03
CA ILE A 103 15.60 -0.68 -14.16
C ILE A 103 16.38 -0.69 -15.47
N ALA A 104 16.52 -1.87 -16.09
CA ALA A 104 17.24 -2.06 -17.33
C ALA A 104 16.49 -1.55 -18.57
N TYR A 105 15.16 -1.36 -18.48
CA TYR A 105 14.33 -0.90 -19.59
C TYR A 105 13.66 0.42 -19.24
N MET A 106 13.56 1.32 -20.23
CA MET A 106 12.86 2.58 -20.05
C MET A 106 11.36 2.36 -19.88
N SER A 107 10.76 2.95 -18.84
CA SER A 107 9.32 2.88 -18.60
C SER A 107 8.57 3.97 -19.35
N GLN A 108 7.76 3.57 -20.34
CA GLN A 108 6.84 4.47 -21.05
C GLN A 108 5.86 5.17 -20.08
N TYR A 109 5.46 4.49 -19.00
CA TYR A 109 4.54 5.04 -18.00
C TYR A 109 5.21 6.12 -17.16
N ALA A 110 6.44 5.88 -16.73
CA ALA A 110 7.22 6.88 -15.98
C ALA A 110 7.51 8.11 -16.83
N ALA A 111 7.84 7.93 -18.12
CA ALA A 111 8.08 9.03 -19.06
C ALA A 111 6.83 9.91 -19.24
N VAL A 112 5.66 9.32 -19.50
CA VAL A 112 4.39 10.06 -19.65
C VAL A 112 3.97 10.72 -18.33
N LEU A 113 4.15 10.05 -17.19
CA LEU A 113 3.85 10.63 -15.89
C LEU A 113 4.73 11.86 -15.61
N ALA A 114 6.05 11.76 -15.85
CA ALA A 114 6.97 12.88 -15.68
C ALA A 114 6.60 14.07 -16.58
N HIS A 115 6.23 13.80 -17.85
CA HIS A 115 5.74 14.82 -18.77
C HIS A 115 4.48 15.53 -18.24
N ASN A 116 3.46 14.76 -17.85
CA ASN A 116 2.21 15.30 -17.33
C ASN A 116 2.41 16.10 -16.03
N LEU A 117 3.26 15.62 -15.13
CA LEU A 117 3.59 16.34 -13.90
C LEU A 117 4.31 17.67 -14.19
N ALA A 118 5.27 17.67 -15.10
CA ALA A 118 5.96 18.89 -15.51
C ALA A 118 4.99 19.92 -16.13
N ALA A 119 4.01 19.46 -16.91
CA ALA A 119 2.99 20.33 -17.51
C ALA A 119 2.04 20.97 -16.48
N CYS A 120 1.80 20.31 -15.34
CA CYS A 120 0.95 20.82 -14.26
C CYS A 120 1.74 21.50 -13.13
N SER A 121 3.08 21.54 -13.20
CA SER A 121 3.94 22.08 -12.15
C SER A 121 4.62 23.39 -12.59
N PRO A 122 4.98 24.29 -11.66
CA PRO A 122 5.68 25.55 -11.99
C PRO A 122 7.09 25.35 -12.57
N THR A 123 7.69 24.17 -12.39
CA THR A 123 9.07 23.85 -12.80
C THR A 123 9.20 22.38 -13.22
N THR A 124 10.24 22.07 -13.99
CA THR A 124 10.55 20.71 -14.46
C THR A 124 10.97 19.82 -13.28
N SER A 125 10.13 18.85 -12.90
CA SER A 125 10.40 17.93 -11.79
C SER A 125 10.96 16.59 -12.27
N ALA A 126 12.03 16.10 -11.65
CA ALA A 126 12.42 14.69 -11.74
C ALA A 126 11.51 13.84 -10.84
N TRP A 127 10.94 12.76 -11.39
CA TRP A 127 10.05 11.87 -10.63
C TRP A 127 10.81 11.08 -9.56
N CYS A 128 10.21 10.90 -8.38
CA CYS A 128 10.75 10.10 -7.28
C CYS A 128 9.62 9.35 -6.55
N SER A 129 9.90 8.13 -6.07
CA SER A 129 8.90 7.25 -5.46
C SER A 129 8.51 7.60 -4.02
N SER A 130 9.21 8.52 -3.34
CA SER A 130 8.84 8.96 -1.98
C SER A 130 9.16 10.43 -1.70
N ALA A 131 8.22 11.11 -1.03
CA ALA A 131 8.30 12.54 -0.73
C ALA A 131 9.57 12.98 0.03
N PRO A 132 10.09 12.24 1.04
CA PRO A 132 11.31 12.64 1.75
C PRO A 132 12.55 12.76 0.84
N ARG A 133 12.54 12.09 -0.31
CA ARG A 133 13.64 12.15 -1.29
C ARG A 133 13.44 13.27 -2.33
N VAL A 134 12.21 13.79 -2.48
CA VAL A 134 11.88 14.95 -3.32
C VAL A 134 12.38 16.26 -2.72
N LEU A 135 12.38 16.38 -1.38
CA LEU A 135 12.71 17.61 -0.65
C LEU A 135 14.22 17.84 -0.43
N ARG A 136 15.11 16.97 -0.91
CA ARG A 136 16.53 17.35 -0.92
C ARG A 136 16.71 18.42 -1.99
N PRO A 137 17.20 19.63 -1.65
CA PRO A 137 17.64 20.56 -2.67
C PRO A 137 18.76 19.85 -3.44
N TRP A 138 18.49 19.50 -4.70
CA TRP A 138 19.57 19.24 -5.64
C TRP A 138 20.30 20.57 -5.76
N LYS A 139 21.40 20.74 -5.00
CA LYS A 139 22.38 21.78 -5.26
C LYS A 139 23.02 21.46 -6.62
N LEU A 140 22.33 21.84 -7.69
CA LEU A 140 22.93 22.10 -8.99
C LEU A 140 23.40 23.55 -8.98
N ARG A 141 24.49 23.80 -8.26
CA ARG A 141 25.53 24.80 -8.51
C ARG A 141 26.80 24.32 -7.83
#